data_AF-A0AAD8FHY7-F1
#
_entry.id   AF-A0AAD8FHY7-F1
#
_cell.length_a   1.000
_cell.length_b   1.000
_cell.length_c   1.000
_cell.angle_alpha   90.00
_cell.angle_beta   90.00
_cell.angle_gamma   90.00
#
_symmetry.space_group_name_H-M   'P 1'
#
loop_
_entity.id
_entity.type
_entity.pdbx_description
1 polymer ?
#
loop_
_entity_poly.entity_id
_entity_poly.type
_entity_poly.pdbx_seq_one_letter_code
_entity_poly.pdbx_strand_id
1 'polypeptide(L)'
;MEQDSAVILWNRSVAKYNLRYVEMLSDGDSSAFKAVLESKPYADKAVTKLDCINHAHKRMGTALRKLAKESHLGGRGVGRLTEKKCDSLQNFYRGAIIDNIPDVSKMRNLFGQDYTTPCLQILNTIIDNVH
;
A
#
# COMPACT_ATOMS: atom_id res chain seq x y z
N MET A 1 9.18 -22.68 0.02
CA MET A 1 8.01 -21.77 0.20
C MET A 1 8.37 -20.38 -0.35
N GLU A 2 7.42 -19.48 -0.57
CA GLU A 2 7.70 -18.14 -1.14
C GLU A 2 8.76 -17.36 -0.33
N GLN A 3 8.69 -17.46 1.00
CA GLN A 3 9.65 -16.88 1.94
C GLN A 3 11.08 -17.38 1.71
N ASP A 4 11.27 -18.70 1.59
CA ASP A 4 12.59 -19.31 1.35
C ASP A 4 13.17 -18.83 0.01
N SER A 5 12.33 -18.77 -1.02
CA SER A 5 12.74 -18.30 -2.34
C SER A 5 13.20 -16.85 -2.30
N ALA A 6 12.51 -15.98 -1.53
CA ALA A 6 12.92 -14.60 -1.33
C ALA A 6 14.28 -14.52 -0.64
N VAL A 7 14.47 -15.22 0.49
CA VAL A 7 15.76 -15.24 1.20
C VAL A 7 16.90 -15.75 0.31
N ILE A 8 16.67 -16.83 -0.46
CA ILE A 8 17.65 -17.36 -1.40
C ILE A 8 18.01 -16.32 -2.48
N LEU A 9 17.02 -15.63 -3.05
CA LEU A 9 17.23 -14.62 -4.09
C LEU A 9 18.07 -13.45 -3.57
N TRP A 10 17.75 -12.95 -2.37
CA TRP A 10 18.46 -11.82 -1.76
C TRP A 10 19.89 -12.18 -1.39
N ASN A 11 20.13 -13.35 -0.80
CA ASN A 11 21.49 -13.80 -0.49
C ASN A 11 22.32 -14.07 -1.76
N ARG A 12 21.69 -14.60 -2.82
CA ARG A 12 22.36 -14.85 -4.10
C ARG A 12 22.79 -13.57 -4.81
N SER A 13 22.10 -12.44 -4.59
CA SER A 13 22.44 -11.15 -5.20
C SER A 13 23.89 -10.73 -4.90
N VAL A 14 24.33 -10.89 -3.65
CA VAL A 14 25.72 -10.61 -3.24
C VAL A 14 26.65 -11.70 -3.75
N ALA A 15 26.32 -12.96 -3.45
CA ALA A 15 27.22 -14.08 -3.67
C ALA A 15 27.57 -14.30 -5.15
N LYS A 16 26.63 -14.03 -6.06
CA LYS A 16 26.80 -14.30 -7.50
C LYS A 16 26.99 -13.04 -8.35
N TYR A 17 26.39 -11.92 -7.95
CA TYR A 17 26.32 -10.73 -8.78
C TYR A 17 26.93 -9.49 -8.14
N ASN A 18 27.41 -9.58 -6.89
CA ASN A 18 27.92 -8.45 -6.11
C ASN A 18 26.96 -7.24 -6.10
N LEU A 19 25.65 -7.52 -6.09
CA LEU A 19 24.60 -6.51 -6.12
C LEU A 19 23.81 -6.53 -4.80
N ARG A 20 23.27 -5.39 -4.41
CA ARG A 20 22.41 -5.25 -3.24
C ARG A 20 21.09 -4.61 -3.65
N TYR A 21 20.00 -5.28 -3.31
CA TYR A 21 18.67 -4.68 -3.37
C TYR A 21 18.48 -3.73 -2.20
N VAL A 22 17.73 -2.66 -2.41
CA VAL A 22 17.50 -1.63 -1.37
C VAL A 22 16.03 -1.58 -0.95
N GLU A 23 15.15 -2.00 -1.85
CA GLU A 23 13.71 -1.91 -1.74
C GLU A 23 13.09 -3.24 -2.15
N MET A 24 12.02 -3.64 -1.46
CA MET A 24 11.24 -4.82 -1.77
C MET A 24 9.78 -4.42 -1.99
N LEU A 25 9.30 -4.55 -3.23
CA LEU A 25 7.88 -4.43 -3.53
C LEU A 25 7.16 -5.69 -3.04
N SER A 26 6.17 -5.50 -2.18
CA SER A 26 5.43 -6.61 -1.60
C SER A 26 4.02 -6.21 -1.17
N ASP A 27 3.22 -7.21 -0.80
CA ASP A 27 1.85 -7.01 -0.35
C ASP A 27 1.81 -6.50 1.10
N GLY A 28 0.66 -5.98 1.53
CA GLY A 28 0.48 -5.37 2.86
C GLY A 28 1.00 -6.25 4.01
N ASP A 29 0.64 -7.54 4.02
CA ASP A 29 1.16 -8.55 4.96
C ASP A 29 2.05 -9.56 4.23
N SER A 30 3.23 -9.13 3.79
CA SER A 30 4.20 -10.03 3.15
C SER A 30 5.05 -10.75 4.19
N SER A 31 4.77 -12.04 4.36
CA SER A 31 5.63 -12.93 5.14
C SER A 31 7.02 -13.12 4.51
N ALA A 32 7.12 -12.97 3.17
CA ALA A 32 8.39 -12.97 2.45
C ALA A 32 9.27 -11.76 2.82
N PHE A 33 8.69 -10.56 2.96
CA PHE A 33 9.43 -9.38 3.43
C PHE A 33 9.97 -9.59 4.86
N LYS A 34 9.16 -10.18 5.76
CA LYS A 34 9.62 -10.51 7.12
C LYS A 34 10.80 -11.47 7.10
N ALA A 35 10.73 -12.52 6.29
CA ALA A 35 11.83 -13.48 6.15
C ALA A 35 13.12 -12.84 5.61
N VAL A 36 13.01 -11.94 4.62
CA VAL A 36 14.16 -11.18 4.08
C VAL A 36 14.75 -10.24 5.13
N LEU A 37 13.90 -9.57 5.93
CA LEU A 37 14.35 -8.69 7.00
C LEU A 37 15.09 -9.47 8.10
N GLU A 38 14.56 -10.62 8.50
CA GLU A 38 15.16 -11.52 9.49
C GLU A 38 16.47 -12.14 9.00
N SER A 39 16.58 -12.45 7.71
CA SER A 39 17.79 -13.04 7.14
C SER A 39 18.96 -12.06 7.06
N LYS A 40 18.72 -10.75 7.24
CA LYS A 40 19.73 -9.68 7.22
C LYS A 40 20.74 -9.86 6.08
N PRO A 41 20.29 -9.86 4.81
CA PRO A 41 21.15 -10.19 3.66
C PRO A 41 22.32 -9.20 3.49
N TYR A 42 22.21 -8.00 4.06
CA TYR A 42 23.22 -6.95 4.04
C TYR A 42 23.46 -6.45 5.47
N ALA A 43 24.72 -6.49 5.94
CA ALA A 43 25.08 -6.17 7.32
C ALA A 43 24.91 -4.68 7.68
N ASP A 44 24.96 -3.80 6.68
CA ASP A 44 25.07 -2.35 6.81
C ASP A 44 23.82 -1.60 6.34
N LYS A 45 22.84 -2.29 5.73
CA LYS A 45 21.68 -1.64 5.11
C LYS A 45 20.38 -2.40 5.38
N ALA A 46 19.42 -1.68 5.95
CA ALA A 46 18.05 -2.16 6.09
C ALA A 46 17.33 -2.15 4.73
N VAL A 47 16.51 -3.18 4.50
CA VAL A 47 15.66 -3.29 3.31
C VAL A 47 14.40 -2.48 3.53
N THR A 48 14.08 -1.57 2.61
CA THR A 48 12.84 -0.79 2.67
C THR A 48 11.70 -1.56 2.02
N LYS A 49 10.53 -1.58 2.67
CA LYS A 49 9.32 -2.18 2.10
C LYS A 49 8.60 -1.15 1.22
N LEU A 50 8.21 -1.56 0.02
CA LEU A 50 7.26 -0.84 -0.82
C LEU A 50 5.95 -1.62 -0.88
N ASP A 51 4.82 -0.94 -0.72
CA ASP A 51 3.50 -1.54 -0.85
C ASP A 51 3.05 -1.52 -2.32
N CYS A 52 2.58 -2.68 -2.80
CA CYS A 52 2.01 -2.79 -4.13
C CYS A 52 0.74 -1.93 -4.29
N ILE A 53 0.66 -1.13 -5.35
CA ILE A 53 -0.50 -0.27 -5.66
C ILE A 53 -1.80 -1.08 -5.75
N ASN A 54 -1.75 -2.30 -6.30
CA ASN A 54 -2.94 -3.16 -6.36
C ASN A 54 -3.39 -3.60 -4.96
N HIS A 55 -2.46 -3.78 -4.02
CA HIS A 55 -2.78 -4.08 -2.63
C HIS A 55 -3.30 -2.86 -1.87
N ALA A 56 -2.67 -1.69 -2.06
CA ALA A 56 -3.18 -0.42 -1.60
C ALA A 56 -4.62 -0.17 -2.06
N HIS A 57 -4.88 -0.35 -3.35
CA HIS A 57 -6.20 -0.27 -3.98
C HIS A 57 -7.22 -1.21 -3.33
N LYS A 58 -6.87 -2.48 -3.11
CA LYS A 58 -7.75 -3.44 -2.43
C LYS A 58 -8.03 -3.06 -0.97
N ARG A 59 -7.01 -2.68 -0.20
CA ARG A 59 -7.15 -2.26 1.22
C ARG A 59 -8.14 -1.11 1.35
N MET A 60 -8.05 -0.13 0.46
CA MET A 60 -8.97 1.00 0.43
C MET A 60 -10.41 0.56 0.19
N GLY A 61 -10.64 -0.30 -0.79
CA GLY A 61 -11.96 -0.86 -1.06
C GLY A 61 -12.56 -1.59 0.15
N THR A 62 -11.74 -2.38 0.86
CA THR A 62 -12.14 -3.07 2.09
C THR A 62 -12.49 -2.08 3.18
N ALA A 63 -11.67 -1.05 3.37
CA ALA A 63 -11.86 -0.06 4.42
C ALA A 63 -13.11 0.82 4.19
N LEU A 64 -13.37 1.23 2.94
CA LEU A 64 -14.60 1.96 2.57
C LEU A 64 -15.85 1.13 2.84
N ARG A 65 -15.84 -0.16 2.48
CA ARG A 65 -16.96 -1.07 2.74
C ARG A 65 -17.17 -1.33 4.23
N LYS A 66 -16.09 -1.43 5.01
CA LYS A 66 -16.14 -1.54 6.47
C LYS A 66 -16.78 -0.29 7.08
N LEU A 67 -16.32 0.90 6.66
CA LEU A 67 -16.87 2.19 7.09
C LEU A 67 -18.36 2.33 6.74
N ALA A 68 -18.77 1.89 5.56
CA ALA A 68 -20.17 1.91 5.14
C ALA A 68 -21.08 1.10 6.09
N LYS A 69 -20.57 -0.02 6.64
CA LYS A 69 -21.28 -0.89 7.57
C LYS A 69 -21.25 -0.36 9.00
N GLU A 70 -20.10 0.09 9.47
CA GLU A 70 -19.88 0.46 10.88
C GLU A 70 -20.40 1.86 11.23
N SER A 71 -20.41 2.80 10.27
CA SER A 71 -20.75 4.20 10.52
C SER A 71 -22.15 4.60 10.05
N HIS A 72 -23.04 3.64 9.75
CA HIS A 72 -24.36 3.89 9.15
C HIS A 72 -24.34 4.77 7.87
N LEU A 73 -23.18 4.92 7.24
CA LEU A 73 -22.98 5.70 6.01
C LEU A 73 -23.48 4.95 4.76
N GLY A 74 -23.66 3.63 4.87
CA GLY A 74 -24.24 2.79 3.83
C GLY A 74 -25.75 2.97 3.67
N GLY A 75 -26.33 2.15 2.80
CA GLY A 75 -27.77 2.09 2.54
C GLY A 75 -28.22 2.82 1.27
N ARG A 76 -29.53 3.02 1.14
CA ARG A 76 -30.16 3.66 -0.04
C ARG A 76 -30.34 5.15 0.22
N GLY A 77 -29.98 5.99 -0.75
CA GLY A 77 -30.19 7.44 -0.69
C GLY A 77 -29.03 8.24 -1.28
N VAL A 78 -29.28 9.49 -1.62
CA VAL A 78 -28.26 10.45 -2.06
C VAL A 78 -27.25 10.66 -0.91
N GLY A 79 -25.96 10.66 -1.25
CA GLY A 79 -24.88 10.81 -0.26
C GLY A 79 -24.50 9.54 0.50
N ARG A 80 -25.18 8.40 0.27
CA ARG A 80 -24.81 7.13 0.91
C ARG A 80 -23.60 6.47 0.27
N LEU A 81 -22.78 5.84 1.09
CA LEU A 81 -21.62 5.05 0.69
C LEU A 81 -22.08 3.67 0.22
N THR A 82 -22.69 3.64 -0.97
CA THR A 82 -23.10 2.39 -1.64
C THR A 82 -21.89 1.61 -2.14
N GLU A 83 -22.07 0.32 -2.45
CA GLU A 83 -21.00 -0.50 -3.03
C GLU A 83 -20.41 0.11 -4.31
N LYS A 84 -21.27 0.59 -5.22
CA LYS A 84 -20.84 1.32 -6.43
C LYS A 84 -20.04 2.59 -6.11
N LYS A 85 -20.41 3.30 -5.04
CA LYS A 85 -19.67 4.50 -4.59
C LYS A 85 -18.30 4.11 -4.01
N CYS A 86 -18.22 3.01 -3.25
CA CYS A 86 -16.95 2.46 -2.78
C CYS A 86 -16.03 2.11 -3.96
N ASP A 87 -16.55 1.43 -4.98
CA ASP A 87 -15.77 1.07 -6.18
C ASP A 87 -15.30 2.30 -6.96
N SER A 88 -16.18 3.28 -7.12
CA SER A 88 -15.85 4.55 -7.79
C SER A 88 -14.75 5.31 -7.04
N LEU A 89 -14.84 5.41 -5.71
CA LEU A 89 -13.81 6.03 -4.87
C LEU A 89 -12.51 5.25 -4.97
N GLN A 90 -12.57 3.93 -4.77
CA GLN A 90 -11.43 3.03 -4.84
C GLN A 90 -10.68 3.17 -6.19
N ASN A 91 -11.39 3.28 -7.32
CA ASN A 91 -10.79 3.50 -8.65
C ASN A 91 -10.25 4.92 -8.84
N PHE A 92 -10.97 5.93 -8.36
CA PHE A 92 -10.51 7.32 -8.37
C PHE A 92 -9.16 7.46 -7.67
N TYR A 93 -9.04 6.92 -6.46
CA TYR A 93 -7.80 6.96 -5.70
C TYR A 93 -6.66 6.19 -6.39
N ARG A 94 -6.94 5.04 -7.02
CA ARG A 94 -5.94 4.32 -7.83
C ARG A 94 -5.41 5.18 -8.96
N GLY A 95 -6.29 5.86 -9.70
CA GLY A 95 -5.91 6.77 -10.78
C GLY A 95 -5.07 7.93 -10.25
N ALA A 96 -5.55 8.60 -9.19
CA ALA A 96 -4.83 9.71 -8.57
C ALA A 96 -3.44 9.30 -8.05
N ILE A 97 -3.26 8.08 -7.54
CA ILE A 97 -1.94 7.55 -7.18
C ILE A 97 -1.06 7.43 -8.43
N ILE A 98 -1.54 6.71 -9.46
CA ILE A 98 -0.78 6.45 -10.69
C ILE A 98 -0.38 7.76 -11.40
N ASP A 99 -1.31 8.71 -11.49
CA ASP A 99 -1.12 9.96 -12.24
C ASP A 99 -0.19 10.96 -11.53
N ASN A 100 0.13 10.73 -10.26
CA ASN A 100 0.95 11.65 -9.46
C ASN A 100 2.22 11.03 -8.88
N ILE A 101 2.48 9.72 -9.05
CA ILE A 101 3.78 9.14 -8.68
C ILE A 101 4.91 9.83 -9.48
N PRO A 102 6.06 10.16 -8.85
CA PRO A 102 6.43 9.91 -7.45
C PRO A 102 6.05 11.05 -6.47
N ASP A 103 5.33 12.08 -6.92
CA ASP A 103 4.96 13.26 -6.13
C ASP A 103 3.78 12.97 -5.18
N VAL A 104 4.13 12.40 -4.03
CA VAL A 104 3.24 12.18 -2.89
C VAL A 104 2.59 13.47 -2.39
N SER A 105 3.26 14.61 -2.50
CA SER A 105 2.75 15.89 -1.98
C SER A 105 1.58 16.38 -2.83
N LYS A 106 1.73 16.31 -4.16
CA LYS A 106 0.65 16.60 -5.10
C LYS A 106 -0.54 15.66 -4.90
N MET A 107 -0.25 14.39 -4.64
CA MET A 107 -1.27 13.40 -4.30
C MET A 107 -2.06 13.80 -3.05
N ARG A 108 -1.38 14.10 -1.93
CA ARG A 108 -2.05 14.53 -0.67
C ARG A 108 -2.87 15.80 -0.86
N ASN A 109 -2.39 16.74 -1.66
CA ASN A 109 -3.11 17.99 -1.95
C ASN A 109 -4.41 17.77 -2.74
N LEU A 110 -4.51 16.72 -3.56
CA LEU A 110 -5.73 16.37 -4.28
C LEU A 110 -6.86 15.90 -3.36
N PHE A 111 -6.52 15.39 -2.17
CA PHE A 111 -7.49 14.77 -1.26
C PHE A 111 -7.95 15.68 -0.11
N GLY A 112 -7.40 16.90 -0.03
CA GLY A 112 -7.73 17.90 0.98
C GLY A 112 -7.00 17.68 2.32
N GLN A 113 -6.56 18.77 2.96
CA GLN A 113 -5.82 18.75 4.23
C GLN A 113 -6.70 18.57 5.48
N ASP A 114 -7.98 18.22 5.34
CA ASP A 114 -8.83 18.00 6.52
C ASP A 114 -8.60 16.58 7.08
N TYR A 115 -7.55 16.46 7.91
CA TYR A 115 -7.04 15.25 8.56
C TYR A 115 -8.05 14.47 9.45
N THR A 116 -9.32 14.83 9.46
CA THR A 116 -10.32 14.34 10.43
C THR A 116 -11.21 13.21 9.89
N THR A 117 -11.15 12.88 8.60
CA THR A 117 -11.99 11.81 8.03
C THR A 117 -11.26 10.46 8.06
N PRO A 118 -11.85 9.36 8.58
CA PRO A 118 -11.24 8.02 8.59
C PRO A 118 -10.71 7.57 7.22
N CYS A 119 -11.37 7.98 6.13
CA CYS A 119 -10.93 7.75 4.75
C CYS A 119 -9.54 8.33 4.45
N LEU A 120 -9.21 9.51 4.98
CA LEU A 120 -7.91 10.16 4.78
C LEU A 120 -6.81 9.52 5.63
N GLN A 121 -7.12 8.95 6.80
CA GLN A 121 -6.15 8.17 7.57
C GLN A 121 -5.75 6.89 6.83
N ILE A 122 -6.73 6.16 6.30
CA ILE A 122 -6.48 4.98 5.45
C ILE A 122 -5.66 5.37 4.22
N LEU A 123 -5.97 6.53 3.63
CA LEU A 123 -5.27 7.04 2.47
C LEU A 123 -3.82 7.42 2.77
N ASN A 124 -3.56 8.11 3.89
CA ASN A 124 -2.21 8.46 4.31
C ASN A 124 -1.36 7.21 4.59
N THR A 125 -1.92 6.21 5.29
CA THR A 125 -1.22 4.92 5.48
C THR A 125 -0.91 4.22 4.16
N ILE A 126 -1.77 4.38 3.15
CA ILE A 126 -1.54 3.84 1.82
C ILE A 126 -0.46 4.65 1.07
N ILE A 127 -0.55 5.97 1.08
CA ILE A 127 0.35 6.89 0.39
C ILE A 127 1.77 6.81 0.95
N ASP A 128 1.92 6.69 2.27
CA ASP A 128 3.24 6.67 2.94
C ASP A 128 4.09 5.46 2.57
N ASN A 129 3.48 4.41 1.98
CA ASN A 129 4.16 3.16 1.64
C ASN A 129 4.16 2.88 0.13
N VAL A 130 3.55 3.73 -0.69
CA VAL A 130 3.53 3.62 -2.16
C VAL A 130 4.50 4.64 -2.73
N HIS A 131 5.64 4.16 -3.23
CA HIS A 131 6.67 4.96 -3.93
C HIS A 131 6.75 4.56 -5.39
#